data_AF-A0A9P7MMT9-F1
#
_entry.id   AF-A0A9P7MMT9-F1
#
_cell.length_a   1.000
_cell.length_b   1.000
_cell.length_c   1.000
_cell.angle_alpha   90.00
_cell.angle_beta   90.00
_cell.angle_gamma   90.00
#
_symmetry.space_group_name_H-M   'P 1'
#
loop_
_entity.id
_entity.type
_entity.pdbx_description
1 polymer ?
#
loop_
_entity_poly.entity_id
_entity_poly.type
_entity_poly.pdbx_seq_one_letter_code
_entity_poly.pdbx_strand_id
1 'polypeptide(L)'
;MLWKAGRRRLLRSVNENYLFGRIPVVHAVVFLIEMALVARLVARFNAYYEERPLMTMMVTNAVLGGIADTVAQSITAFQNRSSSAKTIGLTKQDEFSIELDEINRSSADFDRELSLKPKPLPPPFDFERLTRFMAYGFCVAPLQFKWFRFLERAFPMTKASALGPAMKRVIFDQLVYAPFGVGLFFVAMTVAEGGGRRAVSHKLRDMYVPTLKANYVVWPAVQIVNFRLMPVQFQLPFVSTIGIAWTAYLSLANSSD
;
A
#
# COMPACT_ATOMS: atom_id res chain seq x y z
N MET A 1 16.86 -8.98 -28.91
CA MET A 1 16.79 -9.93 -27.78
C MET A 1 17.82 -9.65 -26.67
N LEU A 2 19.05 -9.23 -26.99
CA LEU A 2 20.13 -8.92 -26.03
C LEU A 2 19.80 -7.84 -24.98
N TRP A 3 19.09 -6.77 -25.37
CA TRP A 3 18.67 -5.70 -24.46
C TRP A 3 17.76 -6.19 -23.30
N LYS A 4 16.81 -7.08 -23.61
CA LYS A 4 15.92 -7.68 -22.61
C LYS A 4 16.67 -8.62 -21.65
N ALA A 5 17.79 -9.21 -22.08
CA ALA A 5 18.62 -10.06 -21.24
C ALA A 5 19.52 -9.23 -20.31
N GLY A 6 20.12 -8.14 -20.81
CA GLY A 6 20.90 -7.20 -20.01
C GLY A 6 20.06 -6.52 -18.92
N ARG A 7 18.86 -6.04 -19.27
CA ARG A 7 17.92 -5.44 -18.30
C ARG A 7 17.49 -6.43 -17.21
N ARG A 8 17.28 -7.71 -17.55
CA ARG A 8 16.94 -8.75 -16.56
C ARG A 8 18.11 -9.08 -15.63
N ARG A 9 19.34 -9.11 -16.13
CA ARG A 9 20.54 -9.29 -15.29
C ARG A 9 20.77 -8.10 -14.36
N LEU A 10 20.59 -6.88 -14.86
CA LEU A 10 20.71 -5.67 -14.06
C LEU A 10 19.64 -5.61 -12.96
N LEU A 11 18.37 -5.89 -13.32
CA LEU A 11 17.28 -5.95 -12.35
C LEU A 11 17.49 -7.06 -11.30
N ARG A 12 18.04 -8.23 -11.68
CA ARG A 12 18.41 -9.28 -10.73
C ARG A 12 19.51 -8.82 -9.78
N SER A 13 20.61 -8.29 -10.32
CA SER A 13 21.75 -7.81 -9.53
C SER A 13 21.36 -6.67 -8.57
N VAL A 14 20.46 -5.78 -8.99
CA VAL A 14 19.94 -4.71 -8.14
C VAL A 14 18.96 -5.23 -7.08
N ASN A 15 18.19 -6.28 -7.37
CA ASN A 15 17.28 -6.94 -6.42
C ASN A 15 17.98 -7.90 -5.46
N GLU A 16 19.23 -8.30 -5.76
CA GLU A 16 20.08 -9.14 -4.91
C GLU A 16 20.71 -8.36 -3.74
N ASN A 17 20.78 -7.04 -3.85
CA ASN A 17 21.36 -6.18 -2.82
C ASN A 17 20.33 -5.82 -1.74
N TYR A 18 20.70 -6.07 -0.49
CA TYR A 18 19.88 -5.78 0.68
C TYR A 18 20.53 -4.70 1.55
N LEU A 19 19.72 -3.74 1.98
CA LEU A 19 20.08 -2.83 3.06
C LEU A 19 19.83 -3.56 4.40
N PHE A 20 20.86 -3.61 5.25
CA PHE A 20 20.84 -4.28 6.57
C PHE A 20 20.40 -5.75 6.54
N GLY A 21 20.55 -6.44 5.40
CA GLY A 21 20.14 -7.83 5.25
C GLY A 21 18.64 -8.08 5.41
N ARG A 22 17.79 -7.04 5.35
CA ARG A 22 16.33 -7.16 5.57
C ARG A 22 15.49 -6.52 4.47
N ILE A 23 15.88 -5.33 3.97
CA ILE A 23 15.08 -4.56 3.00
C ILE A 23 15.78 -4.58 1.63
N PRO A 24 15.09 -4.92 0.52
CA PRO A 24 15.69 -4.80 -0.81
C PRO A 24 16.07 -3.34 -1.09
N VAL A 25 17.27 -3.09 -1.60
CA VAL A 25 17.78 -1.72 -1.80
C VAL A 25 16.85 -0.88 -2.68
N VAL A 26 16.19 -1.50 -3.68
CA VAL A 26 15.23 -0.82 -4.55
C VAL A 26 14.07 -0.21 -3.77
N HIS A 27 13.47 -0.97 -2.84
CA HIS A 27 12.35 -0.48 -2.04
C HIS A 27 12.78 0.70 -1.17
N ALA A 28 13.97 0.61 -0.56
CA ALA A 28 14.53 1.68 0.26
C ALA A 28 14.83 2.95 -0.56
N VAL A 29 15.40 2.83 -1.76
CA VAL A 29 15.69 3.97 -2.65
C VAL A 29 14.39 4.64 -3.11
N VAL A 30 13.39 3.87 -3.55
CA VAL A 30 12.08 4.40 -3.96
C VAL A 30 11.43 5.13 -2.78
N PHE A 31 11.40 4.51 -1.60
CA PHE A 31 10.84 5.13 -0.40
C PHE A 31 11.55 6.44 -0.03
N LEU A 32 12.88 6.50 -0.09
CA LEU A 32 13.63 7.73 0.19
C LEU A 32 13.32 8.85 -0.81
N ILE A 33 13.15 8.52 -2.10
CA ILE A 33 12.74 9.48 -3.13
C ILE A 33 11.33 10.01 -2.81
N GLU A 34 10.39 9.13 -2.48
CA GLU A 34 9.03 9.53 -2.09
C GLU A 34 9.02 10.42 -0.85
N MET A 35 9.82 10.09 0.17
CA MET A 35 9.96 10.91 1.39
C MET A 35 10.54 12.29 1.08
N ALA A 36 11.51 12.40 0.16
CA ALA A 36 12.03 13.68 -0.29
C ALA A 36 10.98 14.50 -1.04
N LEU A 37 10.13 13.86 -1.85
CA LEU A 37 9.01 14.51 -2.54
C LEU A 37 7.97 15.03 -1.54
N VAL A 38 7.60 14.21 -0.54
CA VAL A 38 6.69 14.63 0.54
C VAL A 38 7.27 15.79 1.34
N ALA A 39 8.55 15.74 1.71
CA ALA A 39 9.18 16.82 2.46
C ALA A 39 9.10 18.16 1.70
N ARG A 40 9.36 18.14 0.39
CA ARG A 40 9.22 19.33 -0.48
C ARG A 40 7.77 19.80 -0.57
N LEU A 41 6.83 18.87 -0.74
CA LEU A 41 5.41 19.15 -0.84
C LEU A 41 4.89 19.79 0.45
N VAL A 42 5.22 19.22 1.61
CA VAL A 42 4.83 19.74 2.93
C VAL A 42 5.40 21.14 3.17
N ALA A 43 6.68 21.35 2.86
CA ALA A 43 7.34 22.65 3.05
C ALA A 43 6.70 23.80 2.27
N ARG A 44 6.03 23.50 1.15
CA ARG A 44 5.38 24.50 0.28
C ARG A 44 3.87 24.28 0.16
N PHE A 45 3.28 23.42 0.99
CA PHE A 45 1.90 22.95 0.81
C PHE A 45 0.89 24.10 0.83
N ASN A 46 0.98 24.98 1.84
CA ASN A 46 0.05 26.10 1.98
C ASN A 46 0.12 27.05 0.78
N ALA A 47 1.34 27.38 0.31
CA ALA A 47 1.52 28.24 -0.86
C ALA A 47 0.92 27.63 -2.13
N TYR A 48 1.20 26.35 -2.41
CA TYR A 48 0.62 25.66 -3.56
C TYR A 48 -0.90 25.48 -3.43
N TYR A 49 -1.40 25.28 -2.21
CA TYR A 49 -2.83 25.12 -1.96
C TYR A 49 -3.60 26.44 -2.19
N GLU A 50 -3.01 27.58 -1.81
CA GLU A 50 -3.60 28.90 -2.04
C GLU A 50 -3.67 29.24 -3.53
N GLU A 51 -2.61 28.94 -4.29
CA GLU A 51 -2.58 29.20 -5.73
C GLU A 51 -3.47 28.24 -6.52
N ARG A 52 -3.38 26.94 -6.26
CA ARG A 52 -4.03 25.88 -7.05
C ARG A 52 -4.50 24.73 -6.16
N PRO A 53 -5.59 24.89 -5.39
CA PRO A 53 -6.00 23.93 -4.36
C PRO A 53 -6.28 22.53 -4.91
N LEU A 54 -6.96 22.43 -6.06
CA LEU A 54 -7.28 21.13 -6.68
C LEU A 54 -6.03 20.38 -7.13
N MET A 55 -5.14 21.05 -7.87
CA MET A 55 -3.92 20.41 -8.37
C MET A 55 -3.00 19.97 -7.23
N THR A 56 -2.87 20.80 -6.19
CA THR A 56 -2.10 20.49 -5.00
C THR A 56 -2.64 19.24 -4.32
N MET A 57 -3.95 19.12 -4.16
CA MET A 57 -4.58 17.93 -3.59
C MET A 57 -4.40 16.68 -4.46
N MET A 58 -4.48 16.82 -5.79
CA MET A 58 -4.25 15.71 -6.72
C MET A 58 -2.82 15.18 -6.64
N VAL A 59 -1.82 16.07 -6.68
CA VAL A 59 -0.41 15.69 -6.59
C VAL A 59 -0.09 15.12 -5.21
N THR A 60 -0.61 15.73 -4.14
CA THR A 60 -0.45 15.24 -2.77
C THR A 60 -0.97 13.82 -2.63
N ASN A 61 -2.19 13.57 -3.13
CA ASN A 61 -2.82 12.26 -3.01
C ASN A 61 -2.13 11.20 -3.88
N ALA A 62 -1.59 11.59 -5.04
CA ALA A 62 -0.78 10.71 -5.88
C ALA A 62 0.49 10.26 -5.16
N VAL A 63 1.22 11.20 -4.54
CA VAL A 63 2.45 10.90 -3.78
C VAL A 63 2.14 10.03 -2.56
N LEU A 64 1.09 10.35 -1.79
CA LEU A 64 0.68 9.54 -0.63
C LEU A 64 0.21 8.14 -1.02
N GLY A 65 -0.49 8.02 -2.16
CA GLY A 65 -0.88 6.73 -2.74
C GLY A 65 0.34 5.90 -3.15
N GLY A 66 1.37 6.53 -3.70
CA GLY A 66 2.65 5.88 -4.01
C GLY A 66 3.32 5.31 -2.76
N ILE A 67 3.41 6.12 -1.70
CA ILE A 67 3.97 5.68 -0.41
C ILE A 67 3.18 4.51 0.18
N ALA A 68 1.85 4.57 0.14
CA ALA A 68 1.00 3.48 0.61
C ALA A 68 1.34 2.15 -0.07
N ASP A 69 1.55 2.21 -1.38
CA ASP A 69 1.91 1.05 -2.18
C ASP A 69 3.35 0.57 -1.91
N THR A 70 4.32 1.48 -1.87
CA THR A 70 5.73 1.19 -1.55
C THR A 70 5.85 0.53 -0.16
N VAL A 71 5.10 1.02 0.83
CA VAL A 71 5.04 0.41 2.17
C VAL A 71 4.43 -1.00 2.10
N ALA A 72 3.32 -1.19 1.40
CA ALA A 72 2.70 -2.50 1.24
C ALA A 72 3.64 -3.50 0.55
N GLN A 73 4.29 -3.12 -0.56
CA GLN A 73 5.28 -3.95 -1.25
C GLN A 73 6.47 -4.29 -0.35
N SER A 74 6.90 -3.36 0.51
CA SER A 74 7.99 -3.58 1.47
C SER A 74 7.60 -4.58 2.55
N ILE A 75 6.35 -4.52 3.04
CA ILE A 75 5.81 -5.50 3.98
C ILE A 75 5.75 -6.89 3.34
N THR A 76 5.21 -7.02 2.13
CA THR A 76 5.15 -8.30 1.42
C THR A 76 6.55 -8.89 1.17
N ALA A 77 7.52 -8.05 0.79
CA ALA A 77 8.91 -8.49 0.60
C ALA A 77 9.52 -8.99 1.92
N PHE A 78 9.20 -8.36 3.05
CA PHE A 78 9.66 -8.79 4.37
C PHE A 78 9.02 -10.11 4.81
N GLN A 79 7.71 -10.26 4.62
CA GLN A 79 6.97 -11.48 4.97
C GLN A 79 7.42 -12.69 4.16
N ASN A 80 7.51 -12.56 2.83
CA ASN A 80 7.96 -13.65 1.96
C ASN A 80 9.35 -14.16 2.37
N ARG A 81 10.22 -13.25 2.82
CA ARG A 81 11.53 -13.64 3.36
C ARG A 81 11.43 -14.31 4.73
N SER A 82 10.61 -13.81 5.64
CA SER A 82 10.42 -14.43 6.96
C SER A 82 9.85 -15.85 6.83
N SER A 83 8.88 -16.05 5.94
CA SER A 83 8.32 -17.37 5.62
C SER A 83 9.37 -18.25 4.97
N SER A 84 10.11 -17.76 3.98
CA SER A 84 11.17 -18.53 3.32
C SER A 84 12.32 -18.89 4.27
N ALA A 85 12.70 -18.00 5.19
CA ALA A 85 13.69 -18.28 6.23
C ALA A 85 13.19 -19.30 7.27
N LYS A 86 11.90 -19.25 7.63
CA LYS A 86 11.26 -20.24 8.52
C LYS A 86 11.14 -21.60 7.85
N THR A 87 10.77 -21.65 6.57
CA THR A 87 10.78 -22.89 5.77
C THR A 87 12.19 -23.44 5.66
N ILE A 88 13.20 -22.63 5.33
CA ILE A 88 14.60 -23.08 5.30
C ILE A 88 15.07 -23.56 6.67
N GLY A 89 14.62 -22.96 7.77
CA GLY A 89 14.94 -23.40 9.13
C GLY A 89 14.28 -24.73 9.52
N LEU A 90 13.00 -24.92 9.16
CA LEU A 90 12.27 -26.18 9.33
C LEU A 90 12.88 -27.29 8.45
N THR A 91 13.16 -26.98 7.18
CA THR A 91 13.86 -27.89 6.27
C THR A 91 15.23 -28.24 6.82
N LYS A 92 16.01 -27.29 7.37
CA LYS A 92 17.29 -27.61 8.02
C LYS A 92 17.17 -28.50 9.25
N GLN A 93 16.08 -28.40 10.02
CA GLN A 93 15.87 -29.28 11.18
C GLN A 93 15.45 -30.69 10.75
N ASP A 94 14.54 -30.77 9.76
CA ASP A 94 14.13 -32.03 9.16
C ASP A 94 15.31 -32.69 8.42
N GLU A 95 16.10 -31.91 7.67
CA GLU A 95 17.34 -32.30 6.99
C GLU A 95 18.40 -32.72 8.01
N PHE A 96 18.57 -32.06 9.17
CA PHE A 96 19.52 -32.52 10.21
C PHE A 96 19.11 -33.86 10.84
N SER A 97 17.80 -34.12 10.95
CA SER A 97 17.29 -35.39 11.46
C SER A 97 17.39 -36.55 10.44
N ILE A 98 17.40 -36.24 9.14
CA ILE A 98 17.65 -37.19 8.06
C ILE A 98 19.16 -37.33 7.78
N GLU A 99 19.95 -36.26 7.95
CA GLU A 99 21.40 -36.19 7.77
C GLU A 99 22.13 -37.08 8.78
N LEU A 100 21.64 -37.28 10.02
CA LEU A 100 22.25 -38.24 10.95
C LEU A 100 22.26 -39.68 10.41
N ASP A 101 21.28 -40.04 9.56
CA ASP A 101 21.21 -41.34 8.87
C ASP A 101 22.00 -41.36 7.53
N GLU A 102 22.31 -40.19 6.96
CA GLU A 102 22.84 -40.04 5.59
C GLU A 102 24.28 -39.47 5.52
N ILE A 103 24.79 -38.86 6.59
CA ILE A 103 26.19 -38.37 6.79
C ILE A 103 27.21 -39.48 6.54
N ASN A 104 26.82 -40.75 6.72
CA ASN A 104 27.68 -41.90 6.46
C ASN A 104 27.80 -42.27 4.95
N ARG A 105 26.96 -41.69 4.07
CA ARG A 105 26.89 -42.01 2.63
C ARG A 105 27.19 -40.84 1.67
N SER A 106 26.98 -39.57 2.06
CA SER A 106 26.81 -38.45 1.11
C SER A 106 27.90 -37.34 1.12
N SER A 107 29.01 -37.52 1.83
CA SER A 107 30.08 -36.50 1.92
C SER A 107 30.76 -36.16 0.58
N ALA A 108 30.62 -37.02 -0.44
CA ALA A 108 31.22 -36.84 -1.77
C ALA A 108 30.35 -36.06 -2.78
N ASP A 109 29.02 -35.99 -2.58
CA ASP A 109 28.10 -35.26 -3.49
C ASP A 109 27.81 -33.82 -2.99
N PHE A 110 28.04 -33.58 -1.70
CA PHE A 110 27.75 -32.32 -1.00
C PHE A 110 28.51 -31.09 -1.53
N ASP A 111 29.79 -31.25 -1.90
CA ASP A 111 30.60 -30.13 -2.43
C ASP A 111 30.15 -29.67 -3.84
N ARG A 112 29.45 -30.55 -4.59
CA ARG A 112 29.02 -30.25 -5.96
C ARG A 112 27.63 -29.62 -6.02
N GLU A 113 26.75 -29.92 -5.07
CA GLU A 113 25.41 -29.33 -4.98
C GLU A 113 25.38 -27.95 -4.30
N LEU A 114 26.34 -27.65 -3.42
CA LEU A 114 26.41 -26.37 -2.68
C LEU A 114 26.53 -25.13 -3.60
N SER A 115 26.92 -25.34 -4.87
CA SER A 115 27.05 -24.29 -5.88
C SER A 115 25.78 -24.04 -6.72
N LEU A 116 24.73 -24.87 -6.60
CA LEU A 116 23.62 -24.87 -7.56
C LEU A 116 22.22 -24.60 -6.99
N LYS A 117 22.01 -24.48 -5.67
CA LYS A 117 20.69 -24.10 -5.12
C LYS A 117 20.48 -22.58 -5.24
N PRO A 118 19.63 -22.07 -6.16
CA PRO A 118 19.36 -20.64 -6.26
C PRO A 118 18.62 -20.20 -5.00
N LYS A 119 19.18 -19.22 -4.27
CA LYS A 119 18.46 -18.52 -3.20
C LYS A 119 17.12 -18.03 -3.75
N PRO A 120 15.98 -18.27 -3.07
CA PRO A 120 14.70 -17.72 -3.49
C PRO A 120 14.81 -16.19 -3.48
N LEU A 121 14.80 -15.61 -4.67
CA LEU A 121 14.85 -14.17 -4.85
C LEU A 121 13.51 -13.56 -4.41
N PRO A 122 13.50 -12.39 -3.75
CA PRO A 122 12.27 -11.72 -3.39
C PRO A 122 11.52 -11.30 -4.65
N PRO A 123 10.19 -11.15 -4.58
CA PRO A 123 9.43 -10.58 -5.69
C PRO A 123 10.02 -9.20 -6.05
N PRO A 124 10.28 -8.93 -7.34
CA PRO A 124 10.81 -7.64 -7.76
C PRO A 124 9.82 -6.52 -7.45
N PHE A 125 10.32 -5.32 -7.18
CA PHE A 125 9.48 -4.13 -6.99
C PHE A 125 8.57 -3.90 -8.20
N ASP A 126 7.27 -3.81 -7.96
CA ASP A 126 6.24 -3.64 -8.99
C ASP A 126 5.98 -2.15 -9.22
N PHE A 127 6.72 -1.57 -10.16
CA PHE A 127 6.54 -0.19 -10.60
C PHE A 127 5.20 0.07 -11.30
N GLU A 128 4.61 -0.96 -11.90
CA GLU A 128 3.32 -0.83 -12.56
C GLU A 128 2.22 -0.69 -11.51
N ARG A 129 2.26 -1.49 -10.46
CA ARG A 129 1.39 -1.35 -9.28
C ARG A 129 1.55 0.02 -8.63
N LEU A 130 2.78 0.48 -8.41
CA LEU A 130 3.05 1.81 -7.87
C LEU A 130 2.35 2.90 -8.70
N THR A 131 2.54 2.87 -10.02
CA THR A 131 1.97 3.87 -10.93
C THR A 131 0.44 3.84 -10.91
N ARG A 132 -0.18 2.66 -10.81
CA ARG A 132 -1.65 2.54 -10.69
C ARG A 132 -2.18 3.18 -9.42
N PHE A 133 -1.52 2.97 -8.28
CA PHE A 133 -1.91 3.60 -7.01
C PHE A 133 -1.75 5.13 -7.04
N MET A 134 -0.64 5.63 -7.59
CA MET A 134 -0.43 7.06 -7.79
C MET A 134 -1.50 7.66 -8.72
N ALA A 135 -1.80 6.99 -9.84
CA ALA A 135 -2.82 7.45 -10.80
C ALA A 135 -4.23 7.43 -10.19
N TYR A 136 -4.57 6.38 -9.43
CA TYR A 136 -5.84 6.32 -8.69
C TYR A 136 -5.95 7.49 -7.71
N GLY A 137 -4.91 7.74 -6.91
CA GLY A 137 -4.88 8.87 -5.97
C GLY A 137 -5.06 10.22 -6.68
N PHE A 138 -4.37 10.43 -7.80
CA PHE A 138 -4.50 11.63 -8.61
C PHE A 138 -5.93 11.84 -9.14
N CYS A 139 -6.57 10.77 -9.64
CA CYS A 139 -7.89 10.83 -10.26
C CYS A 139 -9.04 10.95 -9.24
N VAL A 140 -8.90 10.37 -8.05
CA VAL A 140 -9.95 10.39 -7.01
C VAL A 140 -9.90 11.65 -6.16
N ALA A 141 -8.73 12.30 -6.03
CA ALA A 141 -8.57 13.51 -5.24
C ALA A 141 -9.59 14.64 -5.56
N PRO A 142 -9.93 14.96 -6.83
CA PRO A 142 -10.94 15.99 -7.13
C PRO A 142 -12.33 15.62 -6.63
N LEU A 143 -12.69 14.33 -6.71
CA LEU A 143 -13.97 13.82 -6.25
C LEU A 143 -14.06 13.93 -4.73
N GLN A 144 -13.03 13.49 -4.03
CA GLN A 144 -12.95 13.55 -2.58
C GLN A 144 -12.89 15.00 -2.05
N PHE A 145 -12.16 15.88 -2.74
CA PHE A 145 -12.13 17.30 -2.41
C PHE A 145 -13.51 17.96 -2.54
N LYS A 146 -14.23 17.68 -3.63
CA LYS A 146 -15.61 18.17 -3.82
C LYS A 146 -16.55 17.62 -2.75
N TRP A 147 -16.38 16.34 -2.38
CA TRP A 147 -17.17 15.70 -1.34
C TRP A 147 -16.98 16.35 0.04
N PHE A 148 -15.73 16.57 0.47
CA PHE A 148 -15.46 17.25 1.74
C PHE A 148 -15.99 18.68 1.77
N ARG A 149 -15.85 19.43 0.66
CA ARG A 149 -16.49 20.76 0.55
C ARG A 149 -18.01 20.71 0.61
N PHE A 150 -18.62 19.69 0.02
CA PHE A 150 -20.07 19.49 0.10
C PHE A 150 -20.51 19.23 1.54
N LEU A 151 -19.86 18.31 2.24
CA LEU A 151 -20.11 18.01 3.65
C LEU A 151 -19.95 19.25 4.54
N GLU A 152 -18.95 20.08 4.23
CA GLU A 152 -18.71 21.30 4.98
C GLU A 152 -19.86 22.31 4.85
N ARG A 153 -20.38 22.48 3.63
CA ARG A 153 -21.52 23.36 3.34
C ARG A 153 -22.85 22.81 3.86
N ALA A 154 -23.06 21.50 3.75
CA ALA A 154 -24.28 20.85 4.21
C ALA A 154 -24.40 20.84 5.74
N PHE A 155 -23.27 20.73 6.45
CA PHE A 155 -23.22 20.66 7.90
C PHE A 155 -22.18 21.65 8.44
N PRO A 156 -22.44 22.97 8.40
CA PRO A 156 -21.49 23.98 8.88
C PRO A 156 -21.24 23.81 10.39
N MET A 157 -19.97 23.85 10.80
CA MET A 157 -19.60 23.81 12.22
C MET A 157 -19.70 25.21 12.81
N THR A 158 -20.57 25.40 13.80
CA THR A 158 -20.66 26.63 14.60
C THR A 158 -19.95 26.44 15.94
N LYS A 159 -19.34 27.52 16.46
CA LYS A 159 -18.59 27.50 17.74
C LYS A 159 -19.40 27.02 18.94
N ALA A 160 -20.73 27.09 18.88
CA ALA A 160 -21.64 26.68 19.94
C ALA A 160 -21.96 25.16 19.95
N SER A 161 -21.78 24.44 18.84
CA SER A 161 -21.99 22.99 18.77
C SER A 161 -21.18 22.39 17.62
N ALA A 162 -19.93 22.01 17.92
CA ALA A 162 -19.06 21.37 16.92
C ALA A 162 -19.31 19.86 16.79
N LEU A 163 -19.82 19.22 17.85
CA LEU A 163 -19.91 17.76 17.93
C LEU A 163 -21.08 17.19 17.12
N GLY A 164 -22.23 17.88 17.11
CA GLY A 164 -23.40 17.47 16.32
C GLY A 164 -23.16 17.50 14.81
N PRO A 165 -22.69 18.62 14.22
CA PRO A 165 -22.36 18.71 12.80
C PRO A 165 -21.23 17.76 12.39
N ALA A 166 -20.19 17.59 13.22
CA ALA A 166 -19.13 16.62 12.95
C ALA A 166 -19.69 15.18 12.85
N MET A 167 -20.54 14.77 13.79
CA MET A 167 -21.16 13.44 13.75
C MET A 167 -22.03 13.23 12.51
N LYS A 168 -22.80 14.25 12.09
CA LYS A 168 -23.59 14.20 10.86
C LYS A 168 -22.71 14.03 9.61
N ARG A 169 -21.57 14.73 9.56
CA ARG A 169 -20.58 14.56 8.47
C ARG A 169 -20.03 13.14 8.44
N VAL A 170 -19.67 12.58 9.60
CA VAL A 170 -19.19 11.20 9.70
C VAL A 170 -20.25 10.21 9.24
N ILE A 171 -21.49 10.33 9.72
CA ILE A 171 -22.58 9.43 9.33
C ILE A 171 -22.81 9.49 7.81
N PHE A 172 -22.85 10.69 7.23
CA PHE A 172 -23.05 10.84 5.80
C PHE A 172 -21.88 10.32 4.98
N ASP A 173 -20.65 10.54 5.46
CA ASP A 173 -19.44 9.99 4.86
C ASP A 173 -19.45 8.46 4.87
N GLN A 174 -19.78 7.85 6.01
CA GLN A 174 -19.82 6.40 6.15
C GLN A 174 -20.97 5.78 5.34
N LEU A 175 -22.17 6.39 5.31
CA LEU A 175 -23.30 5.80 4.60
C LEU A 175 -23.25 5.99 3.08
N VAL A 176 -22.61 7.07 2.59
CA VAL A 176 -22.62 7.40 1.16
C VAL A 176 -21.24 7.22 0.55
N TYR A 177 -20.21 7.85 1.11
CA TYR A 177 -18.89 7.87 0.51
C TYR A 177 -18.11 6.58 0.74
N ALA A 178 -18.18 5.97 1.93
CA ALA A 178 -17.47 4.72 2.19
C ALA A 178 -17.87 3.57 1.25
N PRO A 179 -19.17 3.23 1.05
CA PRO A 179 -19.55 2.17 0.11
C PRO A 179 -19.16 2.52 -1.33
N PHE A 180 -19.39 3.78 -1.74
CA PHE A 180 -19.02 4.24 -3.08
C PHE A 180 -17.49 4.18 -3.30
N GLY A 181 -16.70 4.64 -2.34
CA GLY A 181 -15.24 4.74 -2.41
C GLY A 181 -14.58 3.36 -2.42
N VAL A 182 -15.03 2.44 -1.57
CA VAL A 182 -14.55 1.06 -1.56
C VAL A 182 -14.89 0.35 -2.89
N GLY A 183 -16.11 0.55 -3.39
CA GLY A 183 -16.52 0.02 -4.69
C GLY A 183 -15.68 0.58 -5.84
N LEU A 184 -15.51 1.90 -5.88
CA LEU A 184 -14.69 2.58 -6.88
C LEU A 184 -13.24 2.12 -6.84
N PHE A 185 -12.66 1.93 -5.65
CA PHE A 185 -11.31 1.40 -5.49
C PHE A 185 -11.18 0.02 -6.12
N PHE A 186 -12.05 -0.93 -5.76
CA PHE A 186 -11.97 -2.28 -6.31
C PHE A 186 -12.18 -2.32 -7.82
N VAL A 187 -13.14 -1.55 -8.34
CA VAL A 187 -13.38 -1.46 -9.79
C VAL A 187 -12.15 -0.88 -10.50
N ALA A 188 -11.67 0.29 -10.06
CA ALA A 188 -10.57 0.99 -10.70
C ALA A 188 -9.27 0.18 -10.65
N MET A 189 -8.93 -0.41 -9.51
CA MET A 189 -7.72 -1.22 -9.36
C MET A 189 -7.78 -2.49 -10.20
N THR A 190 -8.92 -3.20 -10.22
CA THR A 190 -9.06 -4.42 -11.02
C THR A 190 -8.98 -4.13 -12.51
N VAL A 191 -9.59 -3.04 -12.97
CA VAL A 191 -9.51 -2.63 -14.39
C VAL A 191 -8.08 -2.21 -14.73
N ALA A 192 -7.39 -1.49 -13.85
CA ALA A 192 -6.00 -1.08 -14.03
C ALA A 192 -5.02 -2.26 -14.02
N GLU A 193 -5.34 -3.35 -13.31
CA GLU A 193 -4.63 -4.64 -13.35
C GLU A 193 -4.90 -5.43 -14.65
N GLY A 194 -5.74 -4.91 -15.55
CA GLY A 194 -6.14 -5.59 -16.80
C GLY A 194 -7.29 -6.59 -16.63
N GLY A 195 -7.93 -6.61 -15.46
CA GLY A 195 -9.06 -7.48 -15.16
C GLY A 195 -10.34 -7.06 -15.90
N GLY A 196 -11.03 -8.03 -16.49
CA GLY A 196 -12.32 -7.81 -17.14
C GLY A 196 -13.51 -7.75 -16.17
N ARG A 197 -14.73 -7.59 -16.71
CA ARG A 197 -15.99 -7.51 -15.94
C ARG A 197 -16.21 -8.66 -14.96
N ARG A 198 -15.79 -9.88 -15.33
CA ARG A 198 -15.89 -11.07 -14.46
C ARG A 198 -14.97 -10.96 -13.24
N ALA A 199 -13.73 -10.51 -13.44
CA ALA A 199 -12.77 -10.33 -12.34
C ALA A 199 -13.25 -9.24 -11.37
N VAL A 200 -13.78 -8.14 -11.89
CA VAL A 200 -14.40 -7.07 -11.07
C VAL A 200 -15.56 -7.62 -10.25
N SER A 201 -16.48 -8.36 -10.87
CA SER A 201 -17.63 -8.92 -10.17
C SER A 201 -17.24 -9.92 -9.08
N HIS A 202 -16.22 -10.76 -9.34
CA HIS A 202 -15.72 -11.71 -8.36
C HIS A 202 -15.08 -11.00 -7.17
N LYS A 203 -14.18 -10.03 -7.43
CA LYS A 203 -13.49 -9.28 -6.38
C LYS A 203 -14.46 -8.45 -5.54
N LEU A 204 -15.48 -7.86 -6.16
CA LEU A 204 -16.55 -7.18 -5.42
C LEU A 204 -17.37 -8.17 -4.58
N ARG A 205 -17.74 -9.33 -5.12
CA ARG A 205 -18.53 -10.31 -4.35
C ARG A 205 -17.80 -10.78 -3.10
N ASP A 206 -16.50 -11.04 -3.23
CA ASP A 206 -15.73 -11.66 -2.16
C ASP A 206 -15.16 -10.63 -1.18
N MET A 207 -14.68 -9.50 -1.68
CA MET A 207 -13.90 -8.56 -0.87
C MET A 207 -14.64 -7.29 -0.48
N TYR A 208 -15.73 -6.93 -1.17
CA TYR A 208 -16.44 -5.68 -0.88
C TYR A 208 -17.04 -5.69 0.53
N VAL A 209 -17.79 -6.73 0.90
CA VAL A 209 -18.47 -6.79 2.20
C VAL A 209 -17.48 -6.89 3.36
N PRO A 210 -16.46 -7.77 3.33
CA PRO A 210 -15.44 -7.81 4.38
C PRO A 210 -14.71 -6.47 4.54
N THR A 211 -14.32 -5.86 3.42
CA THR A 211 -13.61 -4.57 3.43
C THR A 211 -14.49 -3.45 3.97
N LEU A 212 -15.77 -3.41 3.60
CA LEU A 212 -16.71 -2.40 4.08
C LEU A 212 -16.99 -2.56 5.59
N LYS A 213 -17.12 -3.80 6.08
CA LYS A 213 -17.24 -4.05 7.52
C LYS A 213 -16.02 -3.56 8.29
N ALA A 214 -14.82 -3.89 7.82
CA ALA A 214 -13.59 -3.41 8.44
C ALA A 214 -13.46 -1.88 8.32
N ASN A 215 -13.97 -1.30 7.22
CA ASN A 215 -14.02 0.15 7.04
C ASN A 215 -14.87 0.81 8.16
N TYR A 216 -16.06 0.30 8.42
CA TYR A 216 -16.96 0.80 9.47
C TYR A 216 -16.44 0.62 10.90
N VAL A 217 -15.42 -0.22 11.13
CA VAL A 217 -14.79 -0.35 12.45
C VAL A 217 -13.74 0.75 12.66
N VAL A 218 -12.92 1.01 11.64
CA VAL A 218 -11.74 1.89 11.77
C VAL A 218 -12.06 3.34 11.41
N TRP A 219 -12.78 3.55 10.31
CA TRP A 219 -12.92 4.86 9.70
C TRP A 219 -13.84 5.83 10.42
N PRO A 220 -14.89 5.43 11.17
CA PRO A 220 -15.67 6.39 11.94
C PRO A 220 -14.82 7.14 12.97
N ALA A 221 -13.95 6.44 13.69
CA ALA A 221 -13.04 7.05 14.65
C ALA A 221 -12.07 8.03 13.96
N VAL A 222 -11.51 7.61 12.83
CA VAL A 222 -10.62 8.44 11.99
C VAL A 222 -11.34 9.70 11.49
N GLN A 223 -12.57 9.56 11.00
CA GLN A 223 -13.33 10.67 10.44
C GLN A 223 -13.84 11.64 11.51
N ILE A 224 -14.14 11.16 12.72
CA ILE A 224 -14.43 12.04 13.86
C ILE A 224 -13.23 12.93 14.16
N VAL A 225 -12.03 12.34 14.23
CA VAL A 225 -10.78 13.11 14.44
C VAL A 225 -10.54 14.07 13.28
N ASN A 226 -10.71 13.61 12.04
CA ASN A 226 -10.52 14.39 10.83
C ASN A 226 -11.41 15.65 10.82
N PHE A 227 -12.73 15.48 10.94
CA PHE A 227 -13.65 16.61 10.84
C PHE A 227 -13.62 17.53 12.06
N ARG A 228 -13.18 17.05 13.22
CA ARG A 228 -13.11 17.85 14.44
C ARG A 228 -11.81 18.64 14.57
N LEU A 229 -10.68 18.05 14.20
CA LEU A 229 -9.36 18.63 14.46
C LEU A 229 -8.70 19.21 13.20
N MET A 230 -8.97 18.64 12.02
CA MET A 230 -8.24 19.02 10.81
C MET A 230 -8.94 20.16 10.05
N PRO A 231 -8.21 21.24 9.73
CA PRO A 231 -8.66 22.24 8.76
C PRO A 231 -8.94 21.59 7.40
N VAL A 232 -9.88 22.15 6.63
CA VAL A 232 -10.34 21.56 5.36
C VAL A 232 -9.21 21.24 4.38
N GLN A 233 -8.18 22.09 4.31
CA GLN A 233 -7.02 21.88 3.44
C GLN A 233 -6.18 20.64 3.81
N PHE A 234 -6.24 20.18 5.06
CA PHE A 234 -5.48 19.04 5.55
C PHE A 234 -6.30 17.76 5.74
N GLN A 235 -7.64 17.84 5.59
CA GLN A 235 -8.52 16.69 5.79
C GLN A 235 -8.22 15.53 4.81
N LEU A 236 -7.96 15.88 3.55
CA LEU A 236 -7.59 14.88 2.54
C LEU A 236 -6.19 14.30 2.78
N PRO A 237 -5.11 15.11 2.96
CA PRO A 237 -3.80 14.58 3.34
C PRO A 237 -3.81 13.69 4.59
N PHE A 238 -4.58 14.07 5.61
CA PHE A 238 -4.73 13.29 6.85
C PHE A 238 -5.33 11.91 6.59
N VAL A 239 -6.46 11.85 5.87
CA VAL A 239 -7.12 10.59 5.49
C VAL A 239 -6.18 9.71 4.65
N SER A 240 -5.48 10.30 3.68
CA SER A 240 -4.54 9.57 2.84
C SER A 240 -3.33 9.02 3.61
N THR A 241 -2.86 9.74 4.64
CA THR A 241 -1.78 9.27 5.52
C THR A 241 -2.22 8.06 6.34
N ILE A 242 -3.43 8.08 6.91
CA ILE A 242 -3.99 6.90 7.60
C ILE A 242 -4.27 5.77 6.59
N GLY A 243 -4.60 6.12 5.35
CA GLY A 243 -4.71 5.19 4.22
C GLY A 243 -3.46 4.33 4.01
N ILE A 244 -2.25 4.87 4.25
CA ILE A 244 -0.99 4.09 4.18
C ILE A 244 -1.02 2.95 5.20
N ALA A 245 -1.37 3.25 6.45
CA ALA A 245 -1.47 2.25 7.52
C ALA A 245 -2.59 1.23 7.24
N TRP A 246 -3.70 1.69 6.65
CA TRP A 246 -4.80 0.82 6.23
C TRP A 246 -4.39 -0.15 5.11
N THR A 247 -3.70 0.32 4.08
CA THR A 247 -3.20 -0.52 2.99
C THR A 247 -2.16 -1.53 3.50
N ALA A 248 -1.30 -1.11 4.42
CA ALA A 248 -0.39 -2.00 5.13
C ALA A 248 -1.15 -3.08 5.93
N TYR A 249 -2.17 -2.69 6.69
CA TYR A 249 -3.02 -3.61 7.44
C TYR A 249 -3.72 -4.62 6.54
N LEU A 250 -4.33 -4.18 5.43
CA LEU A 250 -4.97 -5.08 4.47
C LEU A 250 -3.96 -6.05 3.82
N SER A 251 -2.75 -5.57 3.52
CA SER A 251 -1.68 -6.43 3.01
C SER A 251 -1.26 -7.50 4.01
N LEU A 252 -1.21 -7.15 5.30
CA LEU A 252 -0.92 -8.11 6.37
C LEU A 252 -2.06 -9.12 6.53
N ALA A 253 -3.31 -8.66 6.57
CA ALA A 253 -4.48 -9.51 6.77
C ALA A 253 -4.74 -10.47 5.60
N ASN A 254 -4.48 -10.04 4.36
CA ASN A 254 -4.65 -10.88 3.16
C ASN A 254 -3.51 -11.91 2.96
N SER A 255 -2.51 -11.94 3.84
CA SER A 255 -1.37 -12.86 3.79
C SER A 255 -1.41 -13.95 4.88
N SER A 256 -2.39 -13.89 5.79
CA SER A 256 -2.51 -14.78 6.94
C SER A 256 -3.54 -15.91 6.76
N ASP A 257 -4.09 -16.07 5.56
CA ASP A 257 -4.87 -17.25 5.12
C ASP A 257 -4.03 -18.09 4.14
#